data_AF-A0A5K3F3Y6-F1
#
_entry.id   AF-A0A5K3F3Y6-F1
#
_cell.length_a   1.000
_cell.length_b   1.000
_cell.length_c   1.000
_cell.angle_alpha   90.00
_cell.angle_beta   90.00
_cell.angle_gamma   90.00
#
_symmetry.space_group_name_H-M   'P 1'
#
loop_
_entity.id
_entity.type
_entity.pdbx_description
1 polymer ?
#
loop_
_entity_poly.entity_id
_entity_poly.type
_entity_poly.pdbx_seq_one_letter_code
_entity_poly.pdbx_strand_id
1 'polypeptide(L)'
;DGFKDANIIGAVGEDNINCIIECIFLFAYVWSVGATKDETGRKRFDKLTRELMNGGMTEDTQHYLALIEQVPPPMEDYKCPFPIKGSVYDYRLDFTLSNSSKEQGKKKVKKEEEENLASTPEEPDDRDENAKEYPVKWTQWRDIVRAMPPIPKDATFNEIIVSTVDTVRIAKLLELLVKHQKACLFVGPTGTGKSCYIVDFLLNVLDRNIYKPNVINFSAQTSANQTQNIIMGKL
;
A
#
# COMPACT_ATOMS: atom_id res chain seq x y z
N ASP A 1 -8.63 15.71 6.14
CA ASP A 1 -8.55 15.24 4.74
C ASP A 1 -8.19 16.46 3.90
N GLY A 2 -6.93 16.55 3.44
CA GLY A 2 -6.40 17.75 2.80
C GLY A 2 -7.04 18.06 1.45
N PHE A 3 -7.66 17.06 0.81
CA PHE A 3 -8.41 17.21 -0.44
C PHE A 3 -9.76 17.94 -0.27
N LYS A 4 -10.17 18.26 0.97
CA LYS A 4 -11.40 19.02 1.24
C LYS A 4 -11.15 20.51 1.44
N ASP A 5 -9.89 20.94 1.55
CA ASP A 5 -9.51 22.33 1.78
C ASP A 5 -9.07 23.00 0.47
N ALA A 6 -9.91 23.91 -0.03
CA ALA A 6 -9.65 24.64 -1.27
C ALA A 6 -8.33 25.45 -1.22
N ASN A 7 -7.88 25.88 -0.04
CA ASN A 7 -6.63 26.61 0.11
C ASN A 7 -5.42 25.69 -0.11
N ILE A 8 -5.51 24.44 0.37
CA ILE A 8 -4.46 23.43 0.19
C ILE A 8 -4.38 23.03 -1.30
N ILE A 9 -5.53 22.81 -1.94
CA ILE A 9 -5.59 22.48 -3.38
C ILE A 9 -4.98 23.62 -4.21
N GLY A 10 -5.36 24.87 -3.93
CA GLY A 10 -4.81 26.03 -4.62
C GLY A 10 -3.30 26.20 -4.40
N ALA A 11 -2.79 25.87 -3.20
CA ALA A 11 -1.36 25.99 -2.89
C ALA A 11 -0.51 24.88 -3.53
N VAL A 12 -1.04 23.66 -3.66
CA VAL A 12 -0.34 22.51 -4.27
C VAL A 12 -0.27 22.66 -5.79
N GLY A 13 -1.30 23.25 -6.41
CA GLY A 13 -1.39 23.48 -7.84
C GLY A 13 -2.04 22.30 -8.59
N GLU A 14 -2.79 22.63 -9.64
CA GLU A 14 -3.63 21.67 -10.39
C GLU A 14 -2.82 20.50 -10.97
N ASP A 15 -1.66 20.78 -11.58
CA ASP A 15 -0.78 19.77 -12.15
C ASP A 15 -0.32 18.72 -11.14
N ASN A 16 -0.03 19.16 -9.91
CA ASN A 16 0.42 18.31 -8.83
C ASN A 16 -0.74 17.49 -8.25
N ILE A 17 -1.93 18.10 -8.15
CA ILE A 17 -3.14 17.41 -7.72
C ILE A 17 -3.52 16.31 -8.71
N ASN A 18 -3.47 16.59 -10.02
CA ASN A 18 -3.72 15.59 -11.05
C ASN A 18 -2.76 14.41 -10.94
N CYS A 19 -1.46 14.68 -10.77
CA CYS A 19 -0.45 13.64 -10.55
C CYS A 19 -0.74 12.80 -9.29
N ILE A 20 -1.11 13.43 -8.17
CA ILE A 20 -1.48 12.71 -6.95
C ILE A 20 -2.70 11.80 -7.19
N ILE A 21 -3.73 12.31 -7.86
CA ILE A 21 -4.97 11.57 -8.14
C ILE A 21 -4.69 10.37 -9.05
N GLU A 22 -3.90 10.54 -10.10
CA GLU A 22 -3.45 9.46 -10.99
C GLU A 22 -2.74 8.35 -10.19
N CYS A 23 -1.78 8.70 -9.34
CA CYS A 23 -1.07 7.71 -8.54
C CYS A 23 -1.97 7.04 -7.50
N ILE A 24 -2.93 7.77 -6.89
CA ILE A 24 -3.94 7.19 -5.99
C ILE A 24 -4.79 6.18 -6.75
N PHE A 25 -5.24 6.52 -7.96
CA PHE A 25 -5.99 5.62 -8.81
C PHE A 25 -5.20 4.35 -9.14
N LEU A 26 -3.94 4.48 -9.57
CA LEU A 26 -3.07 3.35 -9.87
C LEU A 26 -2.83 2.46 -8.65
N PHE A 27 -2.57 3.06 -7.49
CA PHE A 27 -2.42 2.31 -6.24
C PHE A 27 -3.71 1.54 -5.89
N ALA A 28 -4.86 2.22 -5.97
CA ALA A 28 -6.15 1.59 -5.71
C ALA A 28 -6.46 0.47 -6.71
N TYR A 29 -6.13 0.66 -7.99
CA TYR A 29 -6.31 -0.34 -9.06
C TYR A 29 -5.50 -1.61 -8.78
N VAL A 30 -4.21 -1.48 -8.44
CA VAL A 30 -3.33 -2.60 -8.09
C VAL A 30 -3.90 -3.38 -6.89
N TRP A 31 -4.33 -2.68 -5.84
CA TRP A 31 -4.76 -3.31 -4.59
C TRP A 31 -6.24 -3.71 -4.54
N SER A 32 -7.05 -3.34 -5.54
CA SER A 32 -8.43 -3.81 -5.68
C SER A 32 -8.53 -4.99 -6.63
N VAL A 33 -8.03 -4.84 -7.86
CA VAL A 33 -8.12 -5.88 -8.89
C VAL A 33 -6.96 -6.85 -8.78
N GLY A 34 -5.74 -6.31 -8.71
CA GLY A 34 -4.51 -7.10 -8.70
C GLY A 34 -4.33 -7.95 -7.42
N ALA A 35 -4.88 -7.52 -6.28
CA ALA A 35 -4.75 -8.22 -5.01
C ALA A 35 -5.41 -9.61 -5.00
N THR A 36 -6.48 -9.78 -5.78
CA THR A 36 -7.27 -11.03 -5.87
C THR A 36 -6.61 -12.12 -6.72
N LYS A 37 -5.49 -11.81 -7.37
CA LYS A 37 -4.77 -12.73 -8.25
C LYS A 37 -3.80 -13.62 -7.47
N ASP A 38 -3.61 -14.83 -7.98
CA ASP A 38 -2.56 -15.76 -7.56
C ASP A 38 -1.16 -15.28 -8.03
N GLU A 39 -0.10 -15.99 -7.69
CA GLU A 39 1.26 -15.57 -7.99
C GLU A 39 1.50 -15.38 -9.50
N THR A 40 1.02 -16.31 -10.32
CA THR A 40 1.14 -16.24 -11.78
C THR A 40 0.30 -15.08 -12.34
N GLY A 41 -0.92 -14.91 -11.84
CA GLY A 41 -1.81 -13.83 -12.23
C GLY A 41 -1.27 -12.45 -11.86
N ARG A 42 -0.57 -12.30 -10.73
CA ARG A 42 0.10 -11.06 -10.33
C ARG A 42 1.22 -10.66 -11.29
N LYS A 43 2.04 -11.62 -11.75
CA LYS A 43 3.09 -11.36 -12.75
C LYS A 43 2.49 -10.87 -14.08
N ARG A 44 1.38 -11.47 -14.51
CA ARG A 44 0.64 -11.04 -15.72
C ARG A 44 -0.01 -9.68 -15.54
N PHE A 45 -0.60 -9.43 -14.38
CA PHE A 45 -1.21 -8.14 -14.04
C PHE A 45 -0.19 -7.01 -14.01
N ASP A 46 0.99 -7.25 -13.41
CA ASP A 46 2.12 -6.31 -13.42
C ASP A 46 2.53 -5.96 -14.86
N LYS A 47 2.76 -6.97 -15.70
CA LYS A 47 3.10 -6.78 -17.13
C LYS A 47 2.05 -5.93 -17.85
N LEU A 48 0.77 -6.33 -17.77
CA LEU A 48 -0.33 -5.61 -18.43
C LEU A 48 -0.44 -4.16 -17.93
N THR A 49 -0.35 -3.94 -16.61
CA THR A 49 -0.45 -2.60 -16.03
C THR A 49 0.66 -1.69 -16.57
N ARG A 50 1.89 -2.21 -16.66
CA ARG A 50 3.04 -1.44 -17.19
C ARG A 50 2.93 -1.16 -18.68
N GLU A 51 2.43 -2.10 -19.48
CA GLU A 51 2.14 -1.88 -20.91
C GLU A 51 1.11 -0.77 -21.11
N LEU A 52 -0.01 -0.85 -20.40
CA LEU A 52 -1.08 0.16 -20.49
C LEU A 52 -0.63 1.55 -20.04
N MET A 53 0.36 1.64 -19.15
CA MET A 53 0.90 2.92 -18.70
C MET A 53 1.91 3.56 -19.68
N ASN A 54 2.67 2.76 -20.44
CA ASN A 54 3.84 3.24 -21.19
C ASN A 54 3.65 3.32 -22.71
N GLY A 55 2.47 2.99 -23.25
CA GLY A 55 2.26 3.02 -24.71
C GLY A 55 1.16 2.12 -25.26
N GLY A 56 0.37 1.48 -24.39
CA GLY A 56 -0.73 0.61 -24.78
C GLY A 56 -0.36 -0.88 -24.73
N MET A 57 -1.38 -1.72 -24.89
CA MET A 57 -1.24 -3.18 -24.76
C MET A 57 -0.49 -3.78 -25.97
N THR A 58 0.45 -4.71 -25.71
CA THR A 58 1.17 -5.42 -26.79
C THR A 58 0.28 -6.45 -27.49
N GLU A 59 0.59 -6.78 -28.75
CA GLU A 59 -0.13 -7.82 -29.52
C GLU A 59 -0.09 -9.19 -28.82
N ASP A 60 1.06 -9.55 -28.23
CA ASP A 60 1.21 -10.78 -27.43
C ASP A 60 0.22 -10.83 -26.26
N THR A 61 0.11 -9.72 -25.52
CA THR A 61 -0.82 -9.61 -24.39
C THR A 61 -2.28 -9.60 -24.86
N GLN A 62 -2.57 -8.93 -25.98
CA GLN A 62 -3.90 -8.90 -26.59
C GLN A 62 -4.37 -10.31 -26.98
N HIS A 63 -3.53 -11.06 -27.69
CA HIS A 63 -3.81 -12.44 -28.12
C HIS A 63 -4.03 -13.34 -26.92
N TYR A 64 -3.20 -13.21 -25.89
CA TYR A 64 -3.32 -13.98 -24.67
C TYR A 64 -4.65 -13.71 -23.93
N LEU A 65 -5.08 -12.45 -23.87
CA LEU A 65 -6.34 -12.05 -23.21
C LEU A 65 -7.58 -12.26 -24.11
N ALA A 66 -7.39 -12.68 -25.36
CA ALA A 66 -8.44 -12.85 -26.37
C ALA A 66 -9.30 -11.58 -26.54
N LEU A 67 -8.66 -10.41 -26.54
CA LEU A 67 -9.35 -9.12 -26.70
C LEU A 67 -9.55 -8.79 -28.18
N ILE A 68 -10.77 -8.36 -28.52
CA ILE A 68 -11.16 -8.02 -29.89
C ILE A 68 -10.52 -6.70 -30.34
N GLU A 69 -10.36 -5.75 -29.42
CA GLU A 69 -9.84 -4.42 -29.69
C GLU A 69 -8.56 -4.13 -28.89
N GLN A 70 -7.66 -3.36 -29.49
CA GLN A 70 -6.48 -2.83 -28.79
C GLN A 70 -6.90 -1.68 -27.89
N VAL A 71 -6.30 -1.63 -26.70
CA VAL A 71 -6.45 -0.49 -25.80
C VAL A 71 -5.51 0.61 -26.29
N PRO A 72 -6.03 1.80 -26.67
CA PRO A 72 -5.18 2.90 -27.11
C PRO A 72 -4.26 3.37 -25.98
N PRO A 73 -3.10 3.97 -26.31
CA PRO A 73 -2.22 4.56 -25.31
C PRO A 73 -2.94 5.67 -24.52
N PRO A 74 -2.44 6.01 -23.32
CA PRO A 74 -2.87 7.21 -22.61
C PRO A 74 -2.78 8.46 -23.49
N MET A 75 -3.70 9.41 -23.30
CA MET A 75 -3.68 10.68 -24.06
C MET A 75 -2.44 11.52 -23.72
N GLU A 76 -1.94 11.40 -22.50
CA GLU A 76 -0.72 12.05 -22.01
C GLU A 76 0.08 11.04 -21.17
N ASP A 77 1.41 11.23 -21.15
CA ASP A 77 2.29 10.40 -20.33
C ASP A 77 2.06 10.66 -18.84
N TYR A 78 2.04 9.59 -18.04
CA TYR A 78 1.95 9.69 -16.59
C TYR A 78 3.16 10.43 -16.03
N LYS A 79 2.92 11.45 -15.19
CA LYS A 79 3.99 12.26 -14.58
C LYS A 79 4.82 11.49 -13.56
N CYS A 80 4.22 10.50 -12.89
CA CYS A 80 4.86 9.68 -11.87
C CYS A 80 4.48 8.19 -12.05
N PRO A 81 5.02 7.51 -13.08
CA PRO A 81 4.75 6.11 -13.32
C PRO A 81 5.42 5.23 -12.24
N PHE A 82 5.03 3.94 -12.17
CA PHE A 82 5.72 3.00 -11.29
C PHE A 82 7.21 2.89 -11.67
N PRO A 83 8.13 2.81 -10.70
CA PRO A 83 9.53 2.55 -11.01
C PRO A 83 9.72 1.24 -11.80
N ILE A 84 10.76 1.21 -12.63
CA ILE A 84 11.05 0.08 -13.55
C ILE A 84 11.46 -1.18 -12.77
N LYS A 85 12.18 -1.00 -11.66
CA LYS A 85 12.64 -2.10 -10.80
C LYS A 85 11.45 -2.75 -10.09
N GLY A 86 11.48 -4.08 -9.93
CA GLY A 86 10.45 -4.81 -9.20
C GLY A 86 9.07 -4.79 -9.85
N SER A 87 8.07 -5.26 -9.13
CA SER A 87 6.67 -5.28 -9.56
C SER A 87 5.87 -4.10 -8.99
N VAL A 88 4.72 -3.78 -9.57
CA VAL A 88 3.77 -2.78 -9.04
C VAL A 88 3.35 -3.07 -7.59
N TYR A 89 3.43 -4.33 -7.14
CA TYR A 89 3.12 -4.73 -5.76
C TYR A 89 4.24 -4.44 -4.77
N ASP A 90 5.46 -4.15 -5.24
CA ASP A 90 6.62 -3.82 -4.40
C ASP A 90 6.59 -2.37 -3.91
N TYR A 91 5.69 -1.56 -4.47
CA TYR A 91 5.58 -0.14 -4.18
C TYR A 91 4.34 0.20 -3.34
N ARG A 92 4.53 1.18 -2.46
CA ARG A 92 3.46 1.91 -1.78
C ARG A 92 3.47 3.36 -2.25
N LEU A 93 2.34 4.01 -2.04
CA LEU A 93 2.17 5.42 -2.37
C LEU A 93 2.38 6.30 -1.14
N ASP A 94 3.33 7.22 -1.21
CA ASP A 94 3.52 8.29 -0.22
C ASP A 94 3.28 9.64 -0.90
N PHE A 95 2.40 10.46 -0.33
CA PHE A 95 2.17 11.82 -0.82
C PHE A 95 1.94 12.77 0.34
N THR A 96 2.28 14.05 0.14
CA THR A 96 2.06 15.10 1.13
C THR A 96 1.25 16.22 0.53
N LEU A 97 0.13 16.56 1.18
CA LEU A 97 -0.65 17.76 0.90
C LEU A 97 -0.26 18.81 1.94
N SER A 98 0.76 19.62 1.63
CA SER A 98 1.22 20.68 2.53
C SER A 98 1.11 22.05 1.88
N ASN A 99 0.84 23.07 2.71
CA ASN A 99 1.05 24.45 2.32
C ASN A 99 2.57 24.67 2.29
N SER A 100 3.09 25.08 1.13
CA SER A 100 4.52 25.25 0.79
C SER A 100 5.31 26.14 1.76
N SER A 101 4.64 26.83 2.69
CA SER A 101 5.21 27.87 3.56
C SER A 101 5.82 27.40 4.89
N LYS A 102 5.65 26.12 5.33
CA LYS A 102 6.13 25.69 6.67
C LYS A 102 7.22 24.62 6.71
N GLU A 103 7.60 24.00 5.58
CA GLU A 103 8.54 22.86 5.60
C GLU A 103 9.98 23.17 5.19
N GLN A 104 10.27 24.31 4.54
CA GLN A 104 11.66 24.64 4.18
C GLN A 104 12.57 24.78 5.43
N GLY A 105 12.01 25.15 6.59
CA GLY A 105 12.76 25.18 7.86
C GLY A 105 12.97 23.82 8.52
N LYS A 106 12.12 22.81 8.25
CA LYS A 106 12.23 21.46 8.86
C LYS A 106 13.02 20.47 8.01
N LYS A 107 12.98 20.59 6.67
CA LYS A 107 13.80 19.76 5.75
C LYS A 107 15.30 20.05 5.89
N LYS A 108 15.70 21.26 6.28
CA LYS A 108 17.13 21.62 6.44
C LYS A 108 17.77 20.99 7.68
N VAL A 109 17.04 20.91 8.80
CA VAL A 109 17.55 20.34 10.06
C VAL A 109 17.65 18.80 10.00
N LYS A 110 16.71 18.12 9.33
CA LYS A 110 16.77 16.65 9.20
C LYS A 110 17.90 16.14 8.31
N LYS A 111 18.31 16.90 7.29
CA LYS A 111 19.41 16.50 6.39
C LYS A 111 20.77 16.48 7.10
N GLU A 112 21.00 17.38 8.06
CA GLU A 112 22.26 17.45 8.81
C GLU A 112 22.39 16.36 9.89
N GLU A 113 21.28 15.83 10.41
CA GLU A 113 21.30 14.73 11.40
C GLU A 113 21.48 13.34 10.76
N GLU A 114 20.95 13.09 9.55
CA GLU A 114 21.07 11.79 8.86
C GLU A 114 22.44 11.55 8.23
N GLU A 115 23.17 12.60 7.80
CA GLU A 115 24.52 12.46 7.21
C GLU A 115 25.60 12.02 8.22
N ASN A 116 25.33 12.12 9.53
CA ASN A 116 26.34 11.80 10.55
C ASN A 116 26.31 10.33 11.03
N LEU A 117 25.38 9.49 10.57
CA LEU A 117 25.22 8.14 11.12
C LEU A 117 24.84 7.03 10.13
N ALA A 118 25.45 6.97 8.93
CA ALA A 118 25.44 5.73 8.14
C ALA A 118 26.60 5.69 7.12
N SER A 119 27.61 4.86 7.40
CA SER A 119 28.61 4.44 6.41
C SER A 119 28.39 2.98 6.04
N THR A 120 27.67 2.74 4.95
CA THR A 120 27.77 1.51 4.16
C THR A 120 27.67 1.89 2.67
N PRO A 121 28.42 1.24 1.77
CA PRO A 121 28.44 1.63 0.36
C PRO A 121 27.11 1.24 -0.28
N GLU A 122 26.28 2.24 -0.58
CA GLU A 122 25.12 2.08 -1.45
C GLU A 122 25.59 1.98 -2.91
N GLU A 123 24.98 1.05 -3.66
CA GLU A 123 25.14 0.97 -5.12
C GLU A 123 24.75 2.31 -5.77
N PRO A 124 25.41 2.71 -6.88
CA PRO A 124 25.16 4.01 -7.49
C PRO A 124 23.69 4.14 -7.86
N ASP A 125 23.05 5.09 -7.20
CA ASP A 125 21.68 5.46 -7.42
C ASP A 125 21.62 6.22 -8.76
N ASP A 126 21.02 5.62 -9.78
CA ASP A 126 20.72 6.23 -11.09
C ASP A 126 19.67 7.35 -10.94
N ARG A 127 19.89 8.29 -10.01
CA ARG A 127 19.08 9.50 -9.87
C ARG A 127 19.52 10.49 -10.93
N ASP A 128 18.73 10.55 -11.98
CA ASP A 128 18.74 11.65 -12.95
C ASP A 128 18.62 12.99 -12.20
N GLU A 129 19.69 13.80 -12.19
CA GLU A 129 19.83 15.03 -11.39
C GLU A 129 18.81 16.12 -11.76
N ASN A 130 17.99 15.90 -12.80
CA ASN A 130 16.93 16.80 -13.27
C ASN A 130 15.49 16.29 -13.03
N ALA A 131 15.29 15.23 -12.24
CA ALA A 131 13.95 14.72 -11.96
C ALA A 131 13.09 15.74 -11.19
N LYS A 132 12.03 16.24 -11.84
CA LYS A 132 11.05 17.15 -11.24
C LYS A 132 10.44 16.51 -9.97
N GLU A 133 10.68 17.11 -8.80
CA GLU A 133 10.17 16.58 -7.52
C GLU A 133 8.67 16.83 -7.43
N TYR A 134 7.87 15.77 -7.60
CA TYR A 134 6.43 15.80 -7.39
C TYR A 134 6.07 15.58 -5.90
N PRO A 135 4.91 16.08 -5.41
CA PRO A 135 4.46 15.88 -4.03
C PRO A 135 3.99 14.44 -3.73
N VAL A 136 4.19 13.52 -4.67
CA VAL A 136 3.86 12.10 -4.61
C VAL A 136 5.08 11.27 -5.02
N LYS A 137 5.30 10.15 -4.34
CA LYS A 137 6.40 9.23 -4.63
C LYS A 137 6.01 7.78 -4.37
N TRP A 138 6.59 6.90 -5.18
CA TRP A 138 6.55 5.45 -4.98
C TRP A 138 7.72 5.01 -4.12
N THR A 139 7.45 4.39 -2.97
CA THR A 139 8.48 3.86 -2.07
C THR A 139 8.35 2.35 -1.94
N GLN A 140 9.44 1.63 -1.70
CA GLN A 140 9.35 0.17 -1.59
C GLN A 140 8.80 -0.24 -0.23
N TRP A 141 7.93 -1.25 -0.21
CA TRP A 141 7.49 -1.86 1.05
C TRP A 141 8.65 -2.44 1.86
N ARG A 142 9.73 -2.86 1.20
CA ARG A 142 10.94 -3.41 1.84
C ARG A 142 11.63 -2.39 2.75
N ASP A 143 11.59 -1.12 2.40
CA ASP A 143 12.21 -0.06 3.20
C ASP A 143 11.49 0.08 4.55
N ILE A 144 10.19 -0.21 4.59
CA ILE A 144 9.40 -0.21 5.81
C ILE A 144 9.77 -1.40 6.69
N VAL A 145 9.94 -2.58 6.10
CA VAL A 145 10.40 -3.76 6.85
C VAL A 145 11.77 -3.51 7.48
N ARG A 146 12.69 -2.86 6.76
CA ARG A 146 14.03 -2.51 7.26
C ARG A 146 13.99 -1.48 8.39
N ALA A 147 13.02 -0.56 8.35
CA ALA A 147 12.84 0.46 9.38
C ALA A 147 12.10 -0.05 10.63
N MET A 148 11.56 -1.27 10.63
CA MET A 148 10.88 -1.83 11.79
C MET A 148 11.87 -2.11 12.93
N PRO A 149 11.45 -1.90 14.20
CA PRO A 149 12.30 -2.18 15.34
C PRO A 149 12.66 -3.68 15.41
N PRO A 150 13.84 -4.03 15.93
CA PRO A 150 14.23 -5.42 16.13
C PRO A 150 13.32 -6.11 17.16
N ILE A 151 13.20 -7.43 17.04
CA ILE A 151 12.41 -8.24 17.97
C ILE A 151 12.98 -8.10 19.39
N PRO A 152 12.16 -7.78 20.41
CA PRO A 152 12.61 -7.69 21.79
C PRO A 152 13.24 -9.00 22.28
N LYS A 153 14.30 -8.92 23.07
CA LYS A 153 15.04 -10.10 23.57
C LYS A 153 14.24 -10.94 24.56
N ASP A 154 13.27 -10.32 25.22
CA ASP A 154 12.36 -10.89 26.19
C ASP A 154 11.05 -11.39 25.57
N ALA A 155 10.87 -11.24 24.25
CA ALA A 155 9.66 -11.71 23.56
C ALA A 155 9.54 -13.24 23.65
N THR A 156 8.34 -13.71 24.01
CA THR A 156 8.08 -15.15 24.02
C THR A 156 7.93 -15.66 22.59
N PHE A 157 8.49 -16.85 22.30
CA PHE A 157 8.52 -17.38 20.94
C PHE A 157 7.15 -17.42 20.25
N ASN A 158 6.10 -17.74 21.00
CA ASN A 158 4.74 -17.87 20.46
C ASN A 158 4.05 -16.54 20.11
N GLU A 159 4.61 -15.41 20.56
CA GLU A 159 4.05 -14.06 20.32
C GLU A 159 4.81 -13.31 19.21
N ILE A 160 5.92 -13.85 18.74
CA ILE A 160 6.75 -13.19 17.73
C ILE A 160 6.09 -13.27 16.36
N ILE A 161 5.66 -12.12 15.85
CA ILE A 161 5.27 -11.94 14.44
C ILE A 161 6.44 -11.32 13.69
N VAL A 162 7.07 -12.10 12.82
CA VAL A 162 8.16 -11.62 11.97
C VAL A 162 7.60 -10.65 10.94
N SER A 163 8.08 -9.41 10.97
CA SER A 163 7.73 -8.40 9.98
C SER A 163 8.33 -8.79 8.62
N THR A 164 7.46 -9.13 7.68
CA THR A 164 7.78 -9.35 6.28
C THR A 164 7.06 -8.33 5.40
N VAL A 165 7.46 -8.25 4.15
CA VAL A 165 6.82 -7.37 3.16
C VAL A 165 5.31 -7.62 3.10
N ASP A 166 4.89 -8.88 3.13
CA ASP A 166 3.47 -9.24 3.07
C ASP A 166 2.70 -8.84 4.33
N THR A 167 3.31 -8.98 5.52
CA THR A 167 2.66 -8.52 6.76
C THR A 167 2.46 -7.01 6.77
N VAL A 168 3.43 -6.23 6.29
CA VAL A 168 3.33 -4.76 6.22
C VAL A 168 2.28 -4.33 5.20
N ARG A 169 2.25 -4.97 4.02
CA ARG A 169 1.22 -4.73 2.99
C ARG A 169 -0.19 -5.00 3.54
N ILE A 170 -0.38 -6.17 4.15
CA ILE A 170 -1.67 -6.59 4.74
C ILE A 170 -2.09 -5.62 5.84
N ALA A 171 -1.18 -5.28 6.77
CA ALA A 171 -1.47 -4.34 7.85
C ALA A 171 -1.90 -2.99 7.33
N LYS A 172 -1.25 -2.47 6.27
CA LYS A 172 -1.61 -1.16 5.70
C LYS A 172 -2.99 -1.17 5.02
N LEU A 173 -3.30 -2.22 4.26
CA LEU A 173 -4.62 -2.36 3.63
C LEU A 173 -5.72 -2.55 4.68
N LEU A 174 -5.45 -3.36 5.71
CA LEU A 174 -6.38 -3.57 6.82
C LEU A 174 -6.62 -2.27 7.59
N GLU A 175 -5.58 -1.49 7.86
CA GLU A 175 -5.70 -0.14 8.45
C GLU A 175 -6.62 0.76 7.64
N LEU A 176 -6.40 0.84 6.32
CA LEU A 176 -7.19 1.68 5.43
C LEU A 176 -8.67 1.28 5.45
N LEU A 177 -8.95 -0.01 5.25
CA LEU A 177 -10.31 -0.53 5.13
C LEU A 177 -11.08 -0.46 6.46
N VAL A 178 -10.45 -0.82 7.58
CA VAL A 178 -11.09 -0.77 8.91
C VAL A 178 -11.39 0.67 9.32
N LYS A 179 -10.45 1.61 9.15
CA LYS A 179 -10.70 3.03 9.47
C LYS A 179 -11.83 3.65 8.64
N HIS A 180 -12.09 3.11 7.45
CA HIS A 180 -13.16 3.57 6.55
C HIS A 180 -14.42 2.70 6.62
N GLN A 181 -14.52 1.81 7.62
CA GLN A 181 -15.67 0.93 7.84
C GLN A 181 -16.03 0.10 6.60
N LYS A 182 -15.02 -0.37 5.87
CA LYS A 182 -15.17 -1.24 4.70
C LYS A 182 -14.82 -2.68 5.09
N ALA A 183 -15.79 -3.57 4.94
CA ALA A 183 -15.57 -5.00 5.16
C ALA A 183 -14.60 -5.56 4.12
N CYS A 184 -13.67 -6.41 4.57
CA CYS A 184 -12.65 -7.01 3.72
C CYS A 184 -12.48 -8.50 4.04
N LEU A 185 -12.17 -9.30 3.02
CA LEU A 185 -11.94 -10.73 3.14
C LEU A 185 -10.47 -11.07 2.83
N PHE A 186 -9.80 -11.72 3.76
CA PHE A 186 -8.44 -12.22 3.57
C PHE A 186 -8.45 -13.73 3.32
N VAL A 187 -8.07 -14.12 2.10
CA VAL A 187 -8.02 -15.52 1.67
C VAL A 187 -6.58 -16.00 1.53
N GLY A 188 -6.38 -17.31 1.71
CA GLY A 188 -5.10 -17.95 1.45
C GLY A 188 -4.98 -19.31 2.15
N PRO A 189 -3.93 -20.09 1.85
CA PRO A 189 -3.72 -21.43 2.40
C PRO A 189 -3.74 -21.47 3.93
N THR A 190 -4.13 -22.59 4.54
CA THR A 190 -4.08 -22.75 5.99
C THR A 190 -2.63 -22.70 6.50
N GLY A 191 -2.42 -22.28 7.75
CA GLY A 191 -1.10 -22.23 8.38
C GLY A 191 -0.20 -21.03 8.00
N THR A 192 -0.66 -20.09 7.16
CA THR A 192 0.14 -18.93 6.73
C THR A 192 0.09 -17.71 7.66
N GLY A 193 -0.43 -17.86 8.88
CA GLY A 193 -0.46 -16.78 9.88
C GLY A 193 -1.54 -15.69 9.68
N LYS A 194 -2.40 -15.79 8.65
CA LYS A 194 -3.46 -14.80 8.34
C LYS A 194 -4.26 -14.37 9.58
N SER A 195 -4.80 -15.33 10.33
CA SER A 195 -5.58 -15.04 11.54
C SER A 195 -4.74 -14.38 12.63
N CYS A 196 -3.47 -14.79 12.78
CA CYS A 196 -2.54 -14.20 13.74
C CYS A 196 -2.31 -12.72 13.42
N TYR A 197 -2.05 -12.37 12.16
CA TYR A 197 -1.81 -10.99 11.74
C TYR A 197 -3.04 -10.09 11.93
N ILE A 198 -4.24 -10.60 11.58
CA ILE A 198 -5.48 -9.85 11.73
C ILE A 198 -5.79 -9.63 13.22
N VAL A 199 -5.68 -10.66 14.05
CA VAL A 199 -5.95 -10.56 15.48
C VAL A 199 -4.96 -9.62 16.17
N ASP A 200 -3.67 -9.72 15.84
CA ASP A 200 -2.64 -8.80 16.35
C ASP A 200 -2.93 -7.35 15.96
N PHE A 201 -3.23 -7.10 14.68
CA PHE A 201 -3.62 -5.77 14.22
C PHE A 201 -4.83 -5.21 14.99
N LEU A 202 -5.87 -6.03 15.17
CA LEU A 202 -7.10 -5.60 15.84
C LEU A 202 -6.88 -5.29 17.34
N LEU A 203 -6.01 -6.03 18.03
CA LEU A 203 -5.80 -5.92 19.48
C LEU A 203 -4.67 -4.97 19.88
N ASN A 204 -3.60 -4.90 19.07
CA ASN A 204 -2.36 -4.23 19.42
C ASN A 204 -2.06 -2.99 18.55
N VAL A 205 -2.63 -2.88 17.34
CA VAL A 205 -2.38 -1.75 16.43
C VAL A 205 -3.52 -0.72 16.44
N LEU A 206 -4.78 -1.16 16.52
CA LEU A 206 -5.92 -0.24 16.57
C LEU A 206 -6.08 0.47 17.92
N ASP A 207 -6.63 1.69 17.88
CA ASP A 207 -6.99 2.43 19.09
C ASP A 207 -8.14 1.72 19.83
N ARG A 208 -7.83 1.23 21.02
CA ARG A 208 -8.73 0.45 21.90
C ARG A 208 -9.91 1.28 22.42
N ASN A 209 -9.84 2.60 22.37
CA ASN A 209 -10.96 3.48 22.76
C ASN A 209 -12.03 3.57 21.68
N ILE A 210 -11.63 3.42 20.41
CA ILE A 210 -12.51 3.56 19.25
C ILE A 210 -12.96 2.18 18.78
N TYR A 211 -12.06 1.20 18.74
CA TYR A 211 -12.29 -0.12 18.18
C TYR A 211 -12.28 -1.19 19.28
N LYS A 212 -13.36 -1.96 19.36
CA LYS A 212 -13.49 -3.13 20.25
C LYS A 212 -13.69 -4.38 19.41
N PRO A 213 -12.63 -5.19 19.19
CA PRO A 213 -12.73 -6.37 18.34
C PRO A 213 -13.67 -7.42 18.92
N ASN A 214 -14.62 -7.88 18.11
CA ASN A 214 -15.41 -9.07 18.40
C ASN A 214 -15.01 -10.20 17.46
N VAL A 215 -14.16 -11.11 17.94
CA VAL A 215 -13.70 -12.27 17.17
C VAL A 215 -14.75 -13.38 17.24
N ILE A 216 -15.18 -13.86 16.07
CA ILE A 216 -16.13 -14.97 15.89
C ILE A 216 -15.44 -16.05 15.04
N ASN A 217 -15.40 -17.28 15.57
CA ASN A 217 -14.83 -18.43 14.87
C ASN A 217 -15.97 -19.29 14.30
N PHE A 218 -15.99 -19.43 12.98
CA PHE A 218 -16.94 -20.30 12.28
C PHE A 218 -16.40 -21.73 12.15
N SER A 219 -17.29 -22.71 12.29
CA SER A 219 -17.04 -24.11 11.99
C SER A 219 -18.18 -24.67 11.12
N ALA A 220 -18.06 -25.93 10.68
CA ALA A 220 -19.13 -26.60 9.92
C ALA A 220 -20.46 -26.71 10.68
N GLN A 221 -20.47 -26.51 12.00
CA GLN A 221 -21.66 -26.61 12.85
C GLN A 221 -22.22 -25.23 13.26
N THR A 222 -21.61 -24.13 12.83
CA THR A 222 -22.06 -22.79 13.21
C THR A 222 -23.34 -22.40 12.46
N SER A 223 -24.47 -22.35 13.16
CA SER A 223 -25.75 -21.93 12.58
C SER A 223 -25.95 -20.41 12.62
N ALA A 224 -26.91 -19.90 11.84
CA ALA A 224 -27.28 -18.48 11.86
C ALA A 224 -27.72 -18.03 13.27
N ASN A 225 -28.52 -18.84 13.96
CA ASN A 225 -28.99 -18.55 15.33
C ASN A 225 -27.83 -18.48 16.33
N GLN A 226 -26.84 -19.37 16.22
CA GLN A 226 -25.65 -19.32 17.06
C GLN A 226 -24.83 -18.05 16.78
N THR A 227 -24.68 -17.66 15.53
CA THR A 227 -23.97 -16.43 15.14
C THR A 227 -24.65 -15.20 15.73
N GLN A 228 -25.98 -15.11 15.61
CA GLN A 228 -26.76 -14.03 16.19
C GLN A 228 -26.59 -13.97 17.72
N ASN A 229 -26.65 -15.12 18.41
CA ASN A 229 -26.45 -15.17 19.85
C ASN A 229 -25.04 -14.69 20.26
N ILE A 230 -24.00 -15.04 19.49
CA ILE A 230 -22.62 -14.60 19.71
C ILE A 230 -22.48 -13.08 19.54
N ILE A 231 -23.14 -12.50 18.53
CA ILE A 231 -23.12 -11.05 18.29
C ILE A 231 -23.86 -10.32 19.41
N MET A 232 -25.09 -10.74 19.71
CA MET A 232 -25.95 -10.09 20.71
C MET A 232 -25.40 -10.21 22.14
N GLY A 233 -24.67 -11.28 22.46
CA GLY A 233 -24.05 -11.45 23.77
C GLY A 233 -22.91 -10.46 24.06
N LYS A 234 -22.45 -9.68 23.06
CA LYS A 234 -21.35 -8.70 23.21
C LYS A 234 -21.73 -7.25 22.85
N LEU A 235 -22.97 -7.01 22.43
CA LEU A 235 -23.55 -5.67 22.24
C LEU A 235 -24.10 -5.17 23.59
#